data_AF-A0A179U7J5-F1
#
_entry.id   AF-A0A179U7J5-F1
#
_cell.length_a   1.000
_cell.length_b   1.000
_cell.length_c   1.000
_cell.angle_alpha   90.00
_cell.angle_beta   90.00
_cell.angle_gamma   90.00
#
_symmetry.space_group_name_H-M   'P 1'
#
loop_
_entity.id
_entity.type
_entity.pdbx_description
1 polymer ?
#
loop_
_entity_poly.entity_id
_entity_poly.type
_entity_poly.pdbx_seq_one_letter_code
_entity_poly.pdbx_strand_id
1 'polypeptide(L)'
;MDFSQIRLLLGLLQEAGIPVCIIGEFALNYNNAPRVVHDLELCVPADDLGAAKSVFESQEGLLEIEDKTKYNLYTQYKKGFPRFRSYSKPRFYVVIFTDKHYHLDPLQKCVIYQKEHQHTREYSRELLDSFSPDEIATLPFPRFTPLFRGFCRSYIETQEATAAMAAECLVDGININEEWCHAHFDPPESAESGFALRLVNSRGSRIDDFSLNQVTCFIPDLQEAQRLQRIPGFYE
;
A
#
# COMPACT_ATOMS: atom_id res chain seq x y z
N MET A 1 -10.90 6.59 -8.91
CA MET A 1 -10.31 5.87 -10.05
C MET A 1 -11.21 4.70 -10.36
N ASP A 2 -11.43 4.37 -11.63
CA ASP A 2 -12.36 3.29 -11.98
C ASP A 2 -11.66 1.91 -11.97
N PHE A 3 -12.37 0.88 -11.52
CA PHE A 3 -11.85 -0.49 -11.44
C PHE A 3 -11.40 -1.02 -12.80
N SER A 4 -12.16 -0.72 -13.86
CA SER A 4 -11.84 -1.19 -15.21
C SER A 4 -10.47 -0.69 -15.70
N GLN A 5 -10.10 0.55 -15.31
CA GLN A 5 -8.83 1.16 -15.65
C GLN A 5 -7.68 0.52 -14.86
N ILE A 6 -7.86 0.30 -13.55
CA ILE A 6 -6.87 -0.41 -12.73
C ILE A 6 -6.61 -1.80 -13.29
N ARG A 7 -7.68 -2.56 -13.57
CA ARG A 7 -7.59 -3.91 -14.12
C ARG A 7 -6.91 -3.94 -15.49
N LEU A 8 -7.20 -2.98 -16.36
CA LEU A 8 -6.54 -2.85 -17.67
C LEU A 8 -5.03 -2.66 -17.50
N LEU A 9 -4.60 -1.73 -16.65
CA LEU A 9 -3.18 -1.45 -16.43
C LEU A 9 -2.43 -2.63 -15.81
N LEU A 10 -3.04 -3.32 -14.84
CA LEU A 10 -2.47 -4.54 -14.26
C LEU A 10 -2.39 -5.67 -15.29
N GLY A 11 -3.42 -5.80 -16.15
CA GLY A 11 -3.46 -6.79 -17.23
C GLY A 11 -2.32 -6.62 -18.22
N LEU A 12 -1.98 -5.39 -18.59
CA LEU A 12 -0.85 -5.11 -19.49
C LEU A 12 0.50 -5.60 -18.94
N LEU A 13 0.75 -5.40 -17.64
CA LEU A 13 1.95 -5.90 -16.98
C LEU A 13 1.94 -7.42 -16.88
N GLN A 14 0.78 -8.01 -16.56
CA GLN A 14 0.61 -9.45 -16.48
C GLN A 14 0.83 -10.15 -17.83
N GLU A 15 0.31 -9.59 -18.93
CA GLU A 15 0.51 -10.09 -20.29
C GLU A 15 1.99 -10.04 -20.71
N ALA A 16 2.73 -9.04 -20.22
CA ALA A 16 4.18 -8.94 -20.37
C ALA A 16 4.97 -9.88 -19.44
N GLY A 17 4.30 -10.66 -18.59
CA GLY A 17 4.94 -11.54 -17.62
C GLY A 17 5.59 -10.83 -16.44
N ILE A 18 5.24 -9.57 -16.19
CA ILE A 18 5.85 -8.73 -15.15
C ILE A 18 5.01 -8.86 -13.86
N PRO A 19 5.59 -9.38 -12.76
CA PRO A 19 4.96 -9.36 -11.46
C PRO A 19 4.68 -7.92 -11.01
N VAL A 20 3.48 -7.67 -10.46
CA VAL A 20 3.07 -6.34 -10.01
C VAL A 20 2.34 -6.40 -8.68
N CYS A 21 2.52 -5.37 -7.86
CA CYS A 21 1.82 -5.14 -6.61
C CYS A 21 1.30 -3.71 -6.54
N ILE A 22 0.10 -3.49 -6.01
CA ILE A 22 -0.44 -2.16 -5.72
C ILE A 22 0.11 -1.68 -4.37
N ILE A 23 0.68 -0.49 -4.33
CA ILE A 23 1.28 0.13 -3.13
C ILE A 23 0.68 1.53 -2.88
N GLY A 24 1.30 2.31 -1.99
CA GLY A 24 0.91 3.69 -1.74
C GLY A 24 -0.47 3.83 -1.09
N GLU A 25 -1.17 4.92 -1.41
CA GLU A 25 -2.47 5.28 -0.81
C GLU A 25 -3.52 4.18 -0.96
N PHE A 26 -3.50 3.43 -2.07
CA PHE A 26 -4.47 2.37 -2.31
C PHE A 26 -4.22 1.13 -1.44
N ALA A 27 -2.95 0.79 -1.18
CA ALA A 27 -2.60 -0.26 -0.22
C ALA A 27 -2.87 0.16 1.24
N LEU A 28 -2.75 1.45 1.55
CA LEU A 28 -3.17 1.99 2.84
C LEU A 28 -4.69 1.84 3.04
N ASN A 29 -5.49 2.18 2.02
CA ASN A 29 -6.94 1.97 2.06
C ASN A 29 -7.32 0.49 2.22
N TYR A 30 -6.61 -0.43 1.55
CA TYR A 30 -6.81 -1.87 1.75
C TYR A 30 -6.66 -2.28 3.22
N ASN A 31 -5.73 -1.65 3.93
CA ASN A 31 -5.46 -1.85 5.36
C ASN A 31 -6.21 -0.86 6.28
N ASN A 32 -7.36 -0.33 5.82
CA ASN A 32 -8.26 0.53 6.60
C ASN A 32 -7.63 1.84 7.13
N ALA A 33 -6.60 2.33 6.44
CA ALA A 33 -6.13 3.70 6.63
C ALA A 33 -6.81 4.61 5.60
N PRO A 34 -7.71 5.53 5.98
CA PRO A 34 -8.48 6.36 5.06
C PRO A 34 -7.58 7.36 4.34
N ARG A 35 -7.40 7.15 3.02
CA ARG A 35 -6.63 8.02 2.12
C ARG A 35 -7.43 8.34 0.87
N VAL A 36 -7.37 9.60 0.44
CA VAL A 36 -7.77 9.96 -0.93
C VAL A 36 -6.69 9.44 -1.87
N VAL A 37 -7.05 8.54 -2.80
CA VAL A 37 -6.10 7.99 -3.77
C VAL A 37 -5.93 8.96 -4.94
N HIS A 38 -4.78 9.63 -4.99
CA HIS A 38 -4.46 10.59 -6.04
C HIS A 38 -3.80 9.92 -7.25
N ASP A 39 -2.88 8.99 -6.98
CA ASP A 39 -2.10 8.28 -7.97
C ASP A 39 -2.26 6.76 -7.77
N LEU A 40 -2.23 5.99 -8.87
CA LEU A 40 -2.07 4.55 -8.83
C LEU A 40 -0.57 4.25 -8.70
N GLU A 41 -0.16 3.75 -7.55
CA GLU A 41 1.22 3.39 -7.30
C GLU A 41 1.38 1.89 -7.45
N LEU A 42 2.27 1.50 -8.36
CA LEU A 42 2.56 0.10 -8.68
C LEU A 42 4.00 -0.21 -8.32
N CYS A 43 4.25 -1.41 -7.88
CA CYS A 43 5.56 -1.93 -7.55
C CYS A 43 5.84 -3.15 -8.43
N VAL A 44 7.02 -3.19 -9.07
CA VAL A 44 7.48 -4.32 -9.90
C VAL A 44 8.89 -4.75 -9.44
N PRO A 45 9.37 -5.95 -9.81
CA PRO A 45 10.76 -6.32 -9.56
C PRO A 45 11.72 -5.27 -10.13
N ALA A 46 12.78 -4.93 -9.38
CA ALA A 46 13.72 -3.88 -9.79
C ALA A 46 14.30 -4.08 -11.21
N ASP A 47 14.54 -5.34 -11.59
CA ASP A 47 15.11 -5.70 -12.89
C ASP A 47 14.08 -5.55 -14.04
N ASP A 48 12.78 -5.54 -13.72
CA ASP A 48 11.68 -5.39 -14.67
C ASP A 48 11.22 -3.94 -14.86
N LEU A 49 11.77 -2.98 -14.10
CA LEU A 49 11.33 -1.57 -14.16
C LEU A 49 11.38 -1.00 -15.59
N GLY A 50 12.45 -1.30 -16.32
CA GLY A 50 12.61 -0.87 -17.71
C GLY A 50 11.56 -1.46 -18.64
N ALA A 51 11.27 -2.76 -18.49
CA ALA A 51 10.24 -3.45 -19.26
C ALA A 51 8.84 -2.92 -18.94
N ALA A 52 8.53 -2.74 -17.64
CA ALA A 52 7.24 -2.19 -17.18
C ALA A 52 7.01 -0.78 -17.73
N LYS A 53 8.06 0.06 -17.72
CA LYS A 53 8.03 1.39 -18.34
C LYS A 53 7.71 1.27 -19.84
N SER A 54 8.42 0.43 -20.59
CA SER A 54 8.18 0.26 -22.03
C SER A 54 6.79 -0.27 -22.36
N VAL A 55 6.24 -1.16 -21.53
CA VAL A 55 4.85 -1.65 -21.67
C VAL A 55 3.89 -0.47 -21.62
N PHE A 56 3.99 0.42 -20.64
CA PHE A 56 3.09 1.58 -20.54
C PHE A 56 3.36 2.64 -21.60
N GLU A 57 4.61 2.88 -22.00
CA GLU A 57 4.94 3.81 -23.10
C GLU A 57 4.35 3.37 -24.44
N SER A 58 4.18 2.05 -24.65
CA SER A 58 3.61 1.51 -25.89
C SER A 58 2.08 1.67 -26.02
N GLN A 59 1.39 2.10 -24.96
CA GLN A 59 -0.06 2.21 -24.93
C GLN A 59 -0.56 3.58 -25.39
N GLU A 60 -0.46 3.83 -26.69
CA GLU A 60 -0.93 5.08 -27.30
C GLU A 60 -2.39 5.38 -26.96
N GLY A 61 -2.66 6.60 -26.47
CA GLY A 61 -4.00 7.04 -26.10
C GLY A 61 -4.54 6.52 -24.77
N LEU A 62 -3.81 5.65 -24.06
CA LEU A 62 -4.15 5.22 -22.70
C LEU A 62 -3.35 5.98 -21.65
N LEU A 63 -2.03 6.02 -21.83
CA LEU A 63 -1.07 6.68 -20.95
C LEU A 63 -0.15 7.59 -21.76
N GLU A 64 0.31 8.66 -21.13
CA GLU A 64 1.41 9.49 -21.63
C GLU A 64 2.47 9.65 -20.53
N ILE A 65 3.74 9.64 -20.91
CA ILE A 65 4.83 9.87 -19.96
C ILE A 65 4.77 11.30 -19.41
N GLU A 66 4.94 11.44 -18.10
CA GLU A 66 4.94 12.73 -17.40
C GLU A 66 6.30 12.98 -16.73
N ASP A 67 7.24 13.47 -17.53
CA ASP A 67 8.61 13.80 -17.06
C ASP A 67 8.66 15.07 -16.20
N LYS A 68 7.62 15.91 -16.23
CA LYS A 68 7.63 17.23 -15.58
C LYS A 68 6.74 17.24 -14.33
N THR A 69 7.27 16.68 -13.25
CA THR A 69 6.63 16.78 -11.93
C THR A 69 7.25 17.88 -11.07
N LYS A 70 6.42 18.77 -10.53
CA LYS A 70 6.80 19.61 -9.39
C LYS A 70 6.62 18.80 -8.10
N TYR A 71 7.73 18.41 -7.49
CA TYR A 71 7.72 17.67 -6.24
C TYR A 71 7.49 18.60 -5.05
N ASN A 72 6.77 18.10 -4.05
CA ASN A 72 6.57 18.72 -2.75
C ASN A 72 6.90 17.72 -1.63
N LEU A 73 6.74 18.11 -0.37
CA LEU A 73 7.06 17.27 0.79
C LEU A 73 6.32 15.91 0.80
N TYR A 74 5.20 15.78 0.07
CA TYR A 74 4.40 14.56 -0.01
C TYR A 74 4.63 13.73 -1.27
N THR A 75 5.45 14.22 -2.22
CA THR A 75 5.68 13.54 -3.50
C THR A 75 7.16 13.35 -3.83
N GLN A 76 8.07 13.80 -2.95
CA GLN A 76 9.52 13.67 -3.15
C GLN A 76 9.98 12.23 -3.34
N TYR A 77 9.41 11.27 -2.61
CA TYR A 77 9.74 9.85 -2.73
C TYR A 77 9.45 9.26 -4.12
N LYS A 78 8.59 9.93 -4.92
CA LYS A 78 8.26 9.53 -6.30
C LYS A 78 9.35 9.92 -7.31
N LYS A 79 10.38 10.65 -6.89
CA LYS A 79 11.42 11.18 -7.78
C LYS A 79 12.30 10.05 -8.34
N GLY A 80 12.50 10.07 -9.65
CA GLY A 80 13.35 9.10 -10.35
C GLY A 80 12.61 7.85 -10.83
N PHE A 81 11.34 7.69 -10.48
CA PHE A 81 10.50 6.60 -10.94
C PHE A 81 9.68 6.99 -12.19
N PRO A 82 9.43 6.05 -13.12
CA PRO A 82 8.54 6.27 -14.25
C PRO A 82 7.16 6.73 -13.78
N ARG A 83 6.69 7.85 -14.36
CA ARG A 83 5.37 8.42 -14.10
C ARG A 83 4.62 8.60 -15.41
N PHE A 84 3.36 8.23 -15.38
CA PHE A 84 2.44 8.34 -16.50
C PHE A 84 1.19 9.10 -16.10
N ARG A 85 0.62 9.86 -17.01
CA ARG A 85 -0.69 10.51 -16.86
C ARG A 85 -1.70 9.76 -17.71
N SER A 86 -2.88 9.48 -17.15
CA SER A 86 -3.96 8.84 -17.88
C SER A 86 -4.68 9.83 -18.81
N TYR A 87 -5.14 9.32 -19.96
CA TYR A 87 -6.05 10.07 -20.84
C TYR A 87 -7.52 10.03 -20.36
N SER A 88 -7.83 9.26 -19.31
CA SER A 88 -9.17 9.12 -18.74
C SER A 88 -9.71 10.44 -18.16
N LYS A 89 -11.03 10.51 -17.97
CA LYS A 89 -11.69 11.55 -17.17
C LYS A 89 -12.44 10.90 -15.99
N PRO A 90 -12.13 11.25 -14.73
CA PRO A 90 -11.06 12.16 -14.31
C PRO A 90 -9.66 11.60 -14.65
N ARG A 91 -8.69 12.52 -14.79
CA ARG A 91 -7.28 12.17 -14.98
C ARG A 91 -6.69 11.69 -13.66
N PHE A 92 -5.82 10.70 -13.73
CA PHE A 92 -5.00 10.25 -12.62
C PHE A 92 -3.59 9.97 -13.12
N TYR A 93 -2.65 9.76 -12.19
CA TYR A 93 -1.29 9.36 -12.56
C TYR A 93 -1.01 7.93 -12.13
N VAL A 94 -0.10 7.29 -12.85
CA VAL A 94 0.46 5.98 -12.51
C VAL A 94 1.95 6.17 -12.25
N VAL A 95 2.45 5.63 -11.15
CA VAL A 95 3.89 5.65 -10.82
C VAL A 95 4.35 4.22 -10.62
N ILE A 96 5.45 3.83 -11.29
CA ILE A 96 6.02 2.49 -11.19
C ILE A 96 7.28 2.54 -10.31
N PHE A 97 7.20 1.93 -9.15
CA PHE A 97 8.30 1.75 -8.21
C PHE A 97 8.93 0.37 -8.34
N THR A 98 10.07 0.19 -7.69
CA THR A 98 10.72 -1.12 -7.56
C THR A 98 10.42 -1.75 -6.21
N ASP A 99 10.37 -3.06 -6.17
CA ASP A 99 10.26 -3.85 -4.93
C ASP A 99 11.41 -3.56 -3.96
N LYS A 100 12.61 -3.32 -4.45
CA LYS A 100 13.75 -2.87 -3.64
C LYS A 100 13.50 -1.54 -2.93
N HIS A 101 12.79 -0.60 -3.56
CA HIS A 101 12.47 0.69 -2.94
C HIS A 101 11.53 0.56 -1.73
N TYR A 102 10.57 -0.38 -1.79
CA TYR A 102 9.63 -0.67 -0.70
C TYR A 102 10.06 -1.84 0.20
N HIS A 103 11.26 -2.40 -0.01
CA HIS A 103 11.75 -3.61 0.65
C HIS A 103 10.80 -4.82 0.55
N LEU A 104 10.16 -4.98 -0.61
CA LEU A 104 9.28 -6.09 -0.94
C LEU A 104 9.98 -7.17 -1.80
N ASP A 105 11.29 -7.13 -1.95
CA ASP A 105 12.06 -8.13 -2.70
C ASP A 105 12.19 -9.46 -1.89
N PRO A 106 11.84 -10.62 -2.46
CA PRO A 106 11.26 -10.83 -3.79
C PRO A 106 9.73 -10.61 -3.80
N LEU A 107 9.24 -9.81 -4.75
CA LEU A 107 7.85 -9.30 -4.78
C LEU A 107 6.78 -10.39 -4.65
N GLN A 108 7.00 -11.54 -5.27
CA GLN A 108 6.04 -12.65 -5.29
C GLN A 108 5.75 -13.20 -3.89
N LYS A 109 6.68 -13.09 -2.94
CA LYS A 109 6.43 -13.53 -1.56
C LYS A 109 5.63 -12.52 -0.76
N CYS A 110 5.59 -11.27 -1.21
CA CYS A 110 4.96 -10.16 -0.50
C CYS A 110 3.54 -9.86 -0.97
N VAL A 111 3.04 -10.51 -2.03
CA VAL A 111 1.70 -10.28 -2.59
C VAL A 111 0.69 -11.31 -2.07
N ILE A 112 -0.55 -10.87 -1.89
CA ILE A 112 -1.69 -11.72 -1.54
C ILE A 112 -2.22 -12.38 -2.82
N TYR A 113 -2.37 -13.70 -2.81
CA TYR A 113 -2.86 -14.44 -3.96
C TYR A 113 -4.35 -14.77 -3.84
N GLN A 114 -5.02 -14.95 -4.99
CA GLN A 114 -6.46 -15.25 -5.10
C GLN A 114 -6.96 -16.33 -4.11
N LYS A 115 -6.14 -17.36 -3.85
CA LYS A 115 -6.47 -18.46 -2.91
C LYS A 115 -6.71 -17.98 -1.47
N GLU A 116 -6.05 -16.90 -1.06
CA GLU A 116 -6.15 -16.34 0.29
C GLU A 116 -7.46 -15.57 0.48
N HIS A 117 -8.00 -15.00 -0.60
CA HIS A 117 -9.31 -14.35 -0.63
C HIS A 117 -10.49 -15.35 -0.61
N GLN A 118 -10.25 -16.65 -0.80
CA GLN A 118 -11.34 -17.65 -0.83
C GLN A 118 -11.93 -17.94 0.55
N HIS A 119 -11.14 -17.73 1.61
CA HIS A 119 -11.50 -18.13 2.98
C HIS A 119 -12.12 -16.98 3.79
N THR A 120 -11.81 -15.74 3.45
CA THR A 120 -12.37 -14.54 4.07
C THR A 120 -12.68 -13.50 2.99
N ARG A 121 -13.86 -12.88 3.06
CA ARG A 121 -14.25 -11.73 2.20
C ARG A 121 -14.33 -10.44 3.01
N GLU A 122 -13.56 -10.38 4.09
CA GLU A 122 -13.46 -9.20 4.95
C GLU A 122 -12.51 -8.21 4.30
N TYR A 123 -13.01 -7.00 4.03
CA TYR A 123 -12.23 -5.93 3.44
C TYR A 123 -12.46 -4.63 4.21
N SER A 124 -11.53 -3.68 4.02
CA SER A 124 -11.65 -2.32 4.50
C SER A 124 -12.85 -1.61 3.87
N ARG A 125 -13.56 -0.80 4.66
CA ARG A 125 -14.70 0.00 4.16
C ARG A 125 -14.25 1.05 3.16
N GLU A 126 -13.02 1.54 3.30
CA GLU A 126 -12.36 2.47 2.37
C GLU A 126 -12.31 1.95 0.92
N LEU A 127 -12.40 0.63 0.73
CA LEU A 127 -12.50 0.01 -0.59
C LEU A 127 -13.92 -0.41 -0.95
N LEU A 128 -14.68 -0.93 0.02
CA LEU A 128 -16.04 -1.43 -0.21
C LEU A 128 -17.02 -0.35 -0.69
N ASP A 129 -16.73 0.93 -0.40
CA ASP A 129 -17.52 2.05 -0.90
C ASP A 129 -17.39 2.25 -2.42
N SER A 130 -16.33 1.70 -3.05
CA SER A 130 -16.03 1.89 -4.48
C SER A 130 -15.90 0.59 -5.28
N PHE A 131 -15.63 -0.54 -4.61
CA PHE A 131 -15.33 -1.83 -5.25
C PHE A 131 -16.07 -2.97 -4.56
N SER A 132 -16.55 -3.93 -5.35
CA SER A 132 -17.12 -5.15 -4.80
C SER A 132 -16.04 -6.07 -4.21
N PRO A 133 -16.39 -6.95 -3.26
CA PRO A 133 -15.46 -7.95 -2.71
C PRO A 133 -14.77 -8.82 -3.78
N ASP A 134 -15.48 -9.15 -4.86
CA ASP A 134 -14.93 -9.97 -5.95
C ASP A 134 -13.93 -9.17 -6.80
N GLU A 135 -14.15 -7.87 -6.99
CA GLU A 135 -13.19 -6.98 -7.67
C GLU A 135 -11.92 -6.80 -6.84
N ILE A 136 -12.05 -6.52 -5.53
CA ILE A 136 -10.92 -6.37 -4.61
C ILE A 136 -10.05 -7.63 -4.60
N ALA A 137 -10.68 -8.82 -4.60
CA ALA A 137 -9.97 -10.09 -4.57
C ALA A 137 -9.06 -10.34 -5.80
N THR A 138 -9.25 -9.61 -6.90
CA THR A 138 -8.42 -9.72 -8.11
C THR A 138 -7.21 -8.78 -8.10
N LEU A 139 -7.13 -7.86 -7.15
CA LEU A 139 -6.09 -6.85 -7.10
C LEU A 139 -4.88 -7.34 -6.29
N PRO A 140 -3.64 -7.16 -6.80
CA PRO A 140 -2.44 -7.67 -6.15
C PRO A 140 -1.97 -6.74 -5.02
N PHE A 141 -2.65 -6.78 -3.88
CA PHE A 141 -2.24 -6.04 -2.68
C PHE A 141 -1.09 -6.76 -1.94
N PRO A 142 -0.24 -6.00 -1.23
CA PRO A 142 0.83 -6.59 -0.44
C PRO A 142 0.24 -7.17 0.86
N ARG A 143 0.90 -8.20 1.38
CA ARG A 143 0.71 -8.67 2.76
C ARG A 143 1.06 -7.53 3.72
N PHE A 144 0.34 -7.48 4.83
CA PHE A 144 0.50 -6.41 5.82
C PHE A 144 1.93 -6.37 6.40
N THR A 145 2.45 -7.51 6.85
CA THR A 145 3.76 -7.61 7.51
C THR A 145 4.91 -7.06 6.67
N PRO A 146 5.16 -7.53 5.43
CA PRO A 146 6.25 -6.99 4.61
C PRO A 146 6.01 -5.53 4.24
N LEU A 147 4.77 -5.09 3.99
CA LEU A 147 4.48 -3.68 3.70
C LEU A 147 4.84 -2.78 4.89
N PHE A 148 4.38 -3.13 6.09
CA PHE A 148 4.65 -2.35 7.30
C PHE A 148 6.14 -2.31 7.62
N ARG A 149 6.83 -3.46 7.57
CA ARG A 149 8.28 -3.54 7.75
C ARG A 149 9.02 -2.71 6.71
N GLY A 150 8.56 -2.74 5.47
CA GLY A 150 9.09 -1.93 4.38
C GLY A 150 9.07 -0.45 4.71
N PHE A 151 7.92 0.10 5.11
CA PHE A 151 7.83 1.51 5.51
C PHE A 151 8.68 1.87 6.72
N CYS A 152 8.72 1.01 7.75
CA CYS A 152 9.60 1.23 8.89
C CYS A 152 11.06 1.31 8.46
N ARG A 153 11.51 0.36 7.62
CA ARG A 153 12.88 0.31 7.12
C ARG A 153 13.21 1.51 6.24
N SER A 154 12.34 1.86 5.30
CA SER A 154 12.53 3.03 4.45
C SER A 154 12.70 4.30 5.29
N TYR A 155 11.87 4.51 6.32
CA TYR A 155 12.03 5.65 7.21
C TYR A 155 13.37 5.63 7.97
N ILE A 156 13.79 4.48 8.50
CA ILE A 156 15.08 4.36 9.19
C ILE A 156 16.24 4.71 8.26
N GLU A 157 16.21 4.23 7.02
CA GLU A 157 17.28 4.43 6.04
C GLU A 157 17.30 5.85 5.45
N THR A 158 16.14 6.45 5.17
CA THR A 158 16.04 7.70 4.39
C THR A 158 15.58 8.91 5.20
N GLN A 159 14.98 8.70 6.38
CA GLN A 159 14.29 9.71 7.18
C GLN A 159 13.14 10.42 6.42
N GLU A 160 12.60 9.80 5.38
CA GLU A 160 11.46 10.35 4.64
C GLU A 160 10.18 10.31 5.48
N ALA A 161 9.61 11.48 5.75
CA ALA A 161 8.39 11.62 6.55
C ALA A 161 7.20 10.85 5.97
N THR A 162 7.11 10.71 4.64
CA THR A 162 6.04 9.97 3.97
C THR A 162 6.05 8.49 4.32
N ALA A 163 7.22 7.87 4.48
CA ALA A 163 7.33 6.48 4.92
C ALA A 163 6.90 6.33 6.39
N ALA A 164 7.31 7.25 7.27
CA ALA A 164 6.87 7.26 8.66
C ALA A 164 5.35 7.43 8.79
N MET A 165 4.77 8.36 8.03
CA MET A 165 3.32 8.58 7.99
C MET A 165 2.57 7.34 7.49
N ALA A 166 3.07 6.68 6.45
CA ALA A 166 2.46 5.45 5.93
C ALA A 166 2.51 4.31 6.96
N ALA A 167 3.64 4.12 7.65
CA ALA A 167 3.75 3.16 8.75
C ALA A 167 2.78 3.47 9.89
N GLU A 168 2.68 4.74 10.30
CA GLU A 168 1.73 5.19 11.33
C GLU A 168 0.29 4.89 10.93
N CYS A 169 -0.08 5.22 9.69
CA CYS A 169 -1.39 4.91 9.14
C CYS A 169 -1.72 3.41 9.19
N LEU A 170 -0.76 2.53 8.93
CA LEU A 170 -0.97 1.08 9.02
C LEU A 170 -1.20 0.59 10.46
N VAL A 171 -0.48 1.17 11.44
CA VAL A 171 -0.72 0.88 12.87
C VAL A 171 -2.15 1.25 13.25
N ASP A 172 -2.59 2.43 12.83
CA ASP A 172 -3.92 2.93 13.15
C ASP A 172 -5.02 2.19 12.37
N GLY A 173 -4.73 1.74 11.15
CA GLY A 173 -5.70 1.06 10.28
C GLY A 173 -5.98 -0.39 10.68
N ILE A 174 -5.03 -1.09 11.30
CA ILE A 174 -5.15 -2.53 11.60
C ILE A 174 -5.06 -2.86 13.11
N ASN A 175 -4.72 -1.89 13.95
CA ASN A 175 -4.61 -2.06 15.41
C ASN A 175 -3.60 -3.16 15.81
N ILE A 176 -2.40 -3.14 15.26
CA ILE A 176 -1.30 -3.96 15.77
C ILE A 176 -0.84 -3.48 17.15
N ASN A 177 -0.32 -4.40 17.96
CA ASN A 177 0.12 -4.16 19.33
C ASN A 177 1.62 -4.50 19.52
N GLU A 178 2.13 -4.32 20.73
CA GLU A 178 3.53 -4.62 21.08
C GLU A 178 3.88 -6.09 20.84
N GLU A 179 3.00 -7.02 21.24
CA GLU A 179 3.19 -8.46 21.02
C GLU A 179 3.35 -8.80 19.53
N TRP A 180 2.51 -8.21 18.68
CA TRP A 180 2.60 -8.37 17.23
C TRP A 180 3.95 -7.84 16.70
N CYS A 181 4.43 -6.69 17.19
CA CYS A 181 5.72 -6.16 16.78
C CYS A 181 6.86 -7.10 17.17
N HIS A 182 6.87 -7.61 18.41
CA HIS A 182 7.89 -8.55 18.86
C HIS A 182 7.89 -9.87 18.07
N ALA A 183 6.72 -10.32 17.60
CA ALA A 183 6.60 -11.55 16.81
C ALA A 183 7.07 -11.40 15.35
N HIS A 184 6.99 -10.20 14.77
CA HIS A 184 7.18 -9.99 13.32
C HIS A 184 8.43 -9.20 12.94
N PHE A 185 9.17 -8.65 13.90
CA PHE A 185 10.47 -8.03 13.67
C PHE A 185 11.60 -8.90 14.21
N ASP A 186 12.54 -9.25 13.32
CA ASP A 186 13.73 -10.02 13.65
C ASP A 186 14.98 -9.28 13.13
N PRO A 187 15.94 -8.89 14.00
CA PRO A 187 15.90 -9.05 15.45
C PRO A 187 14.90 -8.10 16.15
N PRO A 188 14.36 -8.47 17.33
CA PRO A 188 13.43 -7.63 18.08
C PRO A 188 13.99 -6.28 18.52
N GLU A 189 15.31 -6.14 18.67
CA GLU A 189 16.00 -4.89 19.02
C GLU A 189 16.43 -4.05 17.81
N SER A 190 15.98 -4.40 16.60
CA SER A 190 16.25 -3.62 15.39
C SER A 190 15.72 -2.19 15.49
N ALA A 191 16.32 -1.27 14.74
CA ALA A 191 15.89 0.13 14.70
C ALA A 191 14.46 0.25 14.16
N GLU A 192 14.10 -0.62 13.22
CA GLU A 192 12.76 -0.77 12.64
C GLU A 192 11.74 -1.21 13.70
N SER A 193 12.07 -2.24 14.51
CA SER A 193 11.23 -2.68 15.63
C SER A 193 11.05 -1.56 16.65
N GLY A 194 12.14 -0.88 17.02
CA GLY A 194 12.09 0.27 17.93
C GLY A 194 11.22 1.40 17.39
N PHE A 195 11.20 1.63 16.08
CA PHE A 195 10.30 2.60 15.44
C PHE A 195 8.84 2.13 15.45
N ALA A 196 8.56 0.88 15.07
CA ALA A 196 7.22 0.30 15.11
C ALA A 196 6.60 0.36 16.52
N LEU A 197 7.35 -0.01 17.56
CA LEU A 197 6.92 0.07 18.95
C LEU A 197 6.58 1.51 19.37
N ARG A 198 7.36 2.51 18.93
CA ARG A 198 7.02 3.92 19.18
C ARG A 198 5.70 4.32 18.55
N LEU A 199 5.41 3.87 17.33
CA LEU A 199 4.14 4.15 16.64
C LEU A 199 2.95 3.52 17.37
N VAL A 200 3.09 2.26 17.81
CA VAL A 200 2.08 1.56 18.61
C VAL A 200 1.84 2.27 19.93
N ASN A 201 2.89 2.62 20.66
CA ASN A 201 2.78 3.20 22.00
C ASN A 201 2.21 4.62 22.00
N SER A 202 2.41 5.36 20.89
CA SER A 202 1.89 6.71 20.71
C SER A 202 0.46 6.76 20.13
N ARG A 203 -0.14 5.62 19.73
CA ARG A 203 -1.42 5.61 19.01
C ARG A 203 -2.58 6.28 19.71
N GLY A 204 -2.64 6.17 21.03
CA GLY A 204 -3.69 6.81 21.83
C GLY A 204 -3.68 8.33 21.71
N SER A 205 -2.52 8.95 21.44
CA SER A 205 -2.41 10.40 21.23
C SER A 205 -2.94 10.89 19.89
N ARG A 206 -3.25 9.99 18.96
CA ARG A 206 -3.77 10.30 17.62
C ARG A 206 -5.29 10.25 17.54
N ILE A 207 -5.96 9.70 18.55
CA ILE A 207 -7.42 9.69 18.64
C ILE A 207 -7.86 11.12 18.95
N ASP A 208 -8.61 11.73 18.03
CA ASP A 208 -9.13 13.07 18.26
C ASP A 208 -10.35 13.05 19.19
N ASP A 209 -10.48 14.09 20.01
CA ASP A 209 -11.55 14.24 21.00
C ASP A 209 -12.96 14.34 20.40
N PHE A 210 -13.07 14.52 19.08
CA PHE A 210 -14.34 14.69 18.37
C PHE A 210 -14.80 13.43 17.63
N SER A 211 -13.92 12.45 17.47
CA SER A 211 -14.27 11.14 16.91
C SER A 211 -15.00 10.29 17.94
N LEU A 212 -15.84 9.38 17.46
CA LEU A 212 -16.41 8.32 18.28
C LEU A 212 -15.44 7.13 18.43
N ASN A 213 -14.19 7.28 17.98
CA ASN A 213 -13.27 6.17 17.89
C ASN A 213 -12.59 5.87 19.24
N GLN A 214 -12.50 4.59 19.59
CA GLN A 214 -12.02 4.15 20.91
C GLN A 214 -10.76 3.28 20.86
N VAL A 215 -10.40 2.74 19.69
CA VAL A 215 -9.26 1.80 19.57
C VAL A 215 -8.05 2.48 18.94
N THR A 216 -8.25 3.11 17.78
CA THR A 216 -7.27 3.94 17.06
C THR A 216 -7.99 5.14 16.47
N CYS A 217 -7.28 6.08 15.85
CA CYS A 217 -7.92 7.19 15.16
C CYS A 217 -8.79 6.76 13.97
N PHE A 218 -8.67 5.51 13.49
CA PHE A 218 -9.46 4.96 12.38
C PHE A 218 -10.44 3.85 12.79
N ILE A 219 -10.32 3.30 14.01
CA ILE A 219 -11.09 2.13 14.43
C ILE A 219 -12.01 2.47 15.60
N PRO A 220 -13.34 2.34 15.42
CA PRO A 220 -14.31 2.78 16.41
C PRO A 220 -14.32 1.91 17.67
N ASP A 221 -14.23 0.61 17.50
CA ASP A 221 -14.42 -0.37 18.57
C ASP A 221 -13.63 -1.67 18.33
N LEU A 222 -13.59 -2.53 19.35
CA LEU A 222 -12.84 -3.79 19.30
C LEU A 222 -13.44 -4.80 18.31
N GLN A 223 -14.73 -4.72 18.01
CA GLN A 223 -15.37 -5.62 17.05
C GLN A 223 -14.85 -5.33 15.63
N GLU A 224 -14.77 -4.05 15.26
CA GLU A 224 -14.19 -3.62 14.00
C GLU A 224 -12.69 -3.96 13.95
N ALA A 225 -11.94 -3.75 15.05
CA ALA A 225 -10.53 -4.14 15.12
C ALA A 225 -10.31 -5.63 14.81
N GLN A 226 -11.11 -6.51 15.44
CA GLN A 226 -11.05 -7.95 15.20
C GLN A 226 -11.45 -8.33 13.77
N ARG A 227 -12.41 -7.61 13.18
CA ARG A 227 -12.84 -7.81 11.79
C ARG A 227 -11.71 -7.46 10.81
N LEU A 228 -11.04 -6.33 11.02
CA LEU A 228 -9.97 -5.84 10.15
C LEU A 228 -8.75 -6.75 10.16
N GLN A 229 -8.45 -7.40 11.28
CA GLN A 229 -7.41 -8.43 11.34
C GLN A 229 -7.77 -9.71 10.55
N ARG A 230 -9.00 -9.85 10.03
CA ARG A 230 -9.38 -10.96 9.12
C ARG A 230 -9.22 -10.60 7.64
N ILE A 231 -8.77 -9.39 7.32
CA ILE A 231 -8.47 -8.99 5.93
C ILE A 231 -7.37 -9.94 5.39
N PRO A 232 -7.52 -10.48 4.16
CA PRO A 232 -6.49 -11.32 3.57
C PRO A 232 -5.11 -10.66 3.60
N GLY A 233 -4.07 -11.45 3.91
CA GLY A 233 -2.70 -10.96 4.00
C GLY A 233 -2.31 -10.31 5.33
N PHE A 234 -3.19 -10.24 6.33
CA PHE A 234 -2.81 -9.82 7.68
C PHE A 234 -2.11 -10.94 8.48
N TYR A 235 -2.74 -12.12 8.55
CA TYR A 235 -2.15 -13.33 9.13
C TYR A 235 -1.51 -14.19 8.03
N GLU A 236 -0.29 -14.69 8.25
CA GLU A 236 0.36 -15.72 7.42
C GLU A 236 0.12 -17.13 7.98
#